data_AF-A0A7C7G079-F1
#
_entry.id   AF-A0A7C7G079-F1
#
_cell.length_a   1.000
_cell.length_b   1.000
_cell.length_c   1.000
_cell.angle_alpha   90.00
_cell.angle_beta   90.00
_cell.angle_gamma   90.00
#
_symmetry.space_group_name_H-M   'P 1'
#
loop_
_entity.id
_entity.type
_entity.pdbx_description
1 polymer ?
#
loop_
_entity_poly.entity_id
_entity_poly.type
_entity_poly.pdbx_seq_one_letter_code
_entity_poly.pdbx_strand_id
1 'polypeptide(L)'
;MSAPRLRETYRKTVLPAMMKEFSYGNPMQVPRLDRIVLNVGMGEASQNIKLLESAVAELGRITGQKAMMTRARNSISEFKLRRGQPIGCKVTLRGTRMFEFLDRLICIALPRITDFRGISPHAFDGRGNFTLGIKEQLIFPEISYDSVASIHGMDIVIVTTAKNNDEGRALLRLLGMPFQTS
;
A
#
# COMPACT_ATOMS: atom_id res chain seq x y z
N MET A 1 17.66 -14.13 -9.76
CA MET A 1 16.63 -13.08 -9.67
C MET A 1 17.32 -11.78 -9.31
N SER A 2 17.22 -10.76 -10.18
CA SER A 2 17.88 -9.46 -9.99
C SER A 2 17.38 -8.77 -8.72
N ALA A 3 18.24 -7.99 -8.05
CA ALA A 3 17.81 -7.19 -6.90
C ALA A 3 16.81 -6.10 -7.36
N PRO A 4 15.71 -5.85 -6.63
CA PRO A 4 14.78 -4.79 -6.99
C PRO A 4 15.49 -3.44 -7.05
N ARG A 5 15.24 -2.67 -8.10
CA ARG A 5 15.83 -1.32 -8.32
C ARG A 5 15.73 -0.46 -7.06
N LEU A 6 14.54 -0.35 -6.47
CA LEU A 6 14.32 0.41 -5.24
C LEU A 6 15.13 -0.09 -4.04
N ARG A 7 15.42 -1.40 -3.96
CA ARG A 7 16.25 -1.95 -2.86
C ARG A 7 17.70 -1.51 -3.01
N GLU A 8 18.20 -1.38 -4.24
CA GLU A 8 19.53 -0.82 -4.49
C GLU A 8 19.55 0.69 -4.23
N THR A 9 18.55 1.43 -4.73
CA THR A 9 18.40 2.86 -4.46
C THR A 9 18.37 3.14 -2.97
N TYR A 10 17.66 2.32 -2.19
CA TYR A 10 17.64 2.43 -0.74
C TYR A 10 19.05 2.35 -0.13
N ARG A 11 19.85 1.35 -0.54
CA ARG A 11 21.20 1.13 0.00
C ARG A 11 22.21 2.20 -0.45
N LYS A 12 22.17 2.56 -1.74
CA LYS A 12 23.19 3.44 -2.36
C LYS A 12 22.91 4.93 -2.13
N THR A 13 21.64 5.33 -2.08
CA THR A 13 21.25 6.75 -2.10
C THR A 13 20.48 7.14 -0.85
N VAL A 14 19.44 6.38 -0.49
CA VAL A 14 18.54 6.75 0.62
C VAL A 14 19.26 6.66 1.96
N LEU A 15 20.01 5.57 2.20
CA LEU A 15 20.70 5.36 3.47
C LEU A 15 21.73 6.47 3.77
N PRO A 16 22.65 6.84 2.86
CA PRO A 16 23.56 7.97 3.09
C PRO A 16 22.82 9.30 3.28
N ALA A 17 21.76 9.56 2.51
CA ALA A 17 20.98 10.79 2.64
C ALA A 17 20.30 10.90 4.01
N MET A 18 19.67 9.82 4.49
CA MET A 18 19.02 9.78 5.80
C MET A 18 20.03 9.89 6.95
N MET A 19 21.21 9.26 6.83
CA MET A 19 22.27 9.43 7.84
C MET A 19 22.75 10.88 7.92
N LYS A 20 22.83 11.58 6.79
CA LYS A 20 23.24 12.98 6.74
C LYS A 20 22.15 13.93 7.26
N GLU A 21 20.89 13.69 6.91
CA GLU A 21 19.75 14.55 7.29
C GLU A 21 19.43 14.44 8.78
N PHE A 22 19.48 13.23 9.36
CA PHE A 22 19.10 12.99 10.76
C PHE A 22 20.28 12.66 11.68
N SER A 23 21.51 12.69 11.18
CA SER A 23 22.75 12.48 11.95
C SER A 23 22.74 11.20 12.81
N TYR A 24 22.25 10.09 12.28
CA TYR A 24 22.21 8.82 13.00
C TYR A 24 23.62 8.31 13.34
N GLY A 25 23.84 7.94 14.61
CA GLY A 25 25.12 7.38 15.07
C GLY A 25 25.36 5.94 14.63
N ASN A 26 24.33 5.22 14.15
CA ASN A 26 24.43 3.85 13.69
C ASN A 26 23.59 3.64 12.41
N PRO A 27 24.16 3.06 11.33
CA PRO A 27 23.41 2.74 10.12
C PRO A 27 22.15 1.91 10.34
N MET A 28 22.12 1.07 11.38
CA MET A 28 20.96 0.23 11.72
C MET A 28 19.79 1.02 12.34
N GLN A 29 20.02 2.26 12.75
CA GLN A 29 18.95 3.17 13.23
C GLN A 29 18.18 3.81 12.06
N VAL A 30 18.74 3.79 10.85
CA VAL A 30 18.09 4.39 9.68
C VAL A 30 16.77 3.68 9.40
N PRO A 31 15.66 4.43 9.27
CA PRO A 31 14.36 3.87 8.94
C PRO A 31 14.38 3.02 7.67
N ARG A 32 13.65 1.91 7.69
CA ARG A 32 13.43 1.01 6.55
C ARG A 32 11.96 0.68 6.39
N LEU A 33 11.60 0.20 5.20
CA LEU A 33 10.30 -0.39 4.97
C LEU A 33 10.23 -1.76 5.67
N ASP A 34 9.22 -1.99 6.49
CA ASP A 34 8.96 -3.28 7.15
C ASP A 34 8.04 -4.15 6.29
N ARG A 35 6.87 -3.60 5.95
CA ARG A 35 5.84 -4.28 5.16
C ARG A 35 4.92 -3.28 4.47
N ILE A 36 4.29 -3.71 3.40
CA ILE A 36 3.16 -2.99 2.80
C ILE A 36 1.92 -3.87 2.93
N VAL A 37 0.85 -3.31 3.48
CA VAL A 37 -0.44 -4.00 3.60
C VAL A 37 -1.41 -3.34 2.65
N LEU A 38 -1.97 -4.13 1.74
CA LEU A 38 -3.08 -3.70 0.92
C LEU A 38 -4.36 -4.27 1.51
N ASN A 39 -5.39 -3.45 1.60
CA ASN A 39 -6.69 -3.81 2.13
C ASN A 39 -7.80 -3.28 1.22
N VAL A 40 -8.77 -4.13 0.92
CA VAL A 40 -9.99 -3.76 0.23
C VAL A 40 -11.15 -4.10 1.16
N GLY A 41 -11.90 -3.07 1.56
CA GLY A 41 -13.16 -3.23 2.28
C GLY A 41 -14.32 -3.22 1.29
N MET A 42 -15.15 -4.25 1.31
CA MET A 42 -16.39 -4.29 0.54
C MET A 42 -17.56 -4.61 1.46
N GLY A 43 -18.29 -3.59 1.91
CA GLY A 43 -19.47 -3.78 2.77
C GLY A 43 -20.55 -4.66 2.12
N GLU A 44 -20.68 -4.56 0.79
CA GLU A 44 -21.61 -5.35 -0.03
C GLU A 44 -21.20 -6.82 -0.20
N ALA A 45 -19.94 -7.17 0.14
CA ALA A 45 -19.44 -8.54 0.05
C ALA A 45 -20.19 -9.53 0.98
N SER A 46 -20.84 -9.01 2.03
CA SER A 46 -21.70 -9.82 2.91
C SER A 46 -22.91 -10.41 2.20
N GLN A 47 -23.38 -9.75 1.13
CA GLN A 47 -24.51 -10.17 0.31
C GLN A 47 -24.06 -10.88 -0.98
N ASN A 48 -22.91 -10.49 -1.53
CA ASN A 48 -22.39 -11.04 -2.78
C ASN A 48 -20.93 -11.52 -2.66
N ILE A 49 -20.77 -12.82 -2.38
CA ILE A 49 -19.46 -13.47 -2.22
C ILE A 49 -18.65 -13.44 -3.53
N LYS A 50 -19.31 -13.44 -4.70
CA LYS A 50 -18.61 -13.46 -5.99
C LYS A 50 -17.80 -12.19 -6.24
N LEU A 51 -18.29 -11.03 -5.80
CA LEU A 51 -17.53 -9.77 -5.90
C LEU A 51 -16.24 -9.85 -5.09
N LEU A 52 -16.31 -10.47 -3.90
CA LEU A 52 -15.14 -10.65 -3.06
C LEU A 52 -14.11 -11.60 -3.67
N GLU A 53 -14.56 -12.69 -4.30
CA GLU A 53 -13.68 -13.61 -5.02
C GLU A 53 -12.97 -12.91 -6.19
N SER A 54 -13.67 -12.02 -6.91
CA SER A 54 -13.07 -11.16 -7.95
C SER A 54 -11.97 -10.29 -7.36
N ALA A 55 -12.26 -9.54 -6.30
CA ALA A 55 -11.27 -8.67 -5.67
C ALA A 55 -10.06 -9.42 -5.11
N VAL A 56 -10.25 -10.65 -4.59
CA VAL A 56 -9.14 -11.53 -4.17
C VAL A 56 -8.26 -11.91 -5.36
N ALA A 57 -8.86 -12.23 -6.51
CA ALA A 57 -8.13 -12.54 -7.74
C ALA A 57 -7.41 -11.32 -8.29
N GLU A 58 -8.06 -10.16 -8.31
CA GLU A 58 -7.50 -8.88 -8.75
C GLU A 58 -6.30 -8.45 -7.90
N LEU A 59 -6.42 -8.45 -6.57
CA LEU A 59 -5.29 -8.21 -5.66
C LEU A 59 -4.16 -9.23 -5.85
N GLY A 60 -4.53 -10.48 -6.17
CA GLY A 60 -3.58 -11.54 -6.51
C GLY A 60 -2.76 -11.19 -7.75
N ARG A 61 -3.40 -10.68 -8.80
CA ARG A 61 -2.76 -10.23 -10.04
C ARG A 61 -1.87 -9.00 -9.80
N ILE A 62 -2.39 -8.00 -9.09
CA ILE A 62 -1.66 -6.76 -8.79
C ILE A 62 -0.39 -7.09 -7.99
N THR A 63 -0.50 -7.92 -6.94
CA THR A 63 0.61 -8.11 -5.99
C THR A 63 1.48 -9.34 -6.24
N GLY A 64 1.06 -10.24 -7.14
CA GLY A 64 1.72 -11.54 -7.33
C GLY A 64 1.61 -12.46 -6.11
N GLN A 65 0.70 -12.17 -5.18
CA GLN A 65 0.49 -12.93 -3.95
C GLN A 65 -1.00 -13.10 -3.69
N LYS A 66 -1.42 -14.34 -3.41
CA LYS A 66 -2.82 -14.65 -3.10
C LYS A 66 -3.29 -13.84 -1.88
N ALA A 67 -4.34 -13.04 -2.07
CA ALA A 67 -4.95 -12.28 -1.00
C ALA A 67 -5.75 -13.20 -0.05
N MET A 68 -5.82 -12.81 1.22
CA MET A 68 -6.61 -13.49 2.25
C MET A 68 -7.93 -12.75 2.46
N MET A 69 -9.03 -13.50 2.51
CA MET A 69 -10.33 -12.94 2.88
C MET A 69 -10.36 -12.58 4.38
N THR A 70 -10.83 -11.38 4.70
CA THR A 70 -11.05 -10.90 6.06
C THR A 70 -12.49 -11.19 6.47
N ARG A 71 -12.65 -11.66 7.70
CA ARG A 71 -13.94 -12.04 8.27
C ARG A 71 -14.30 -11.14 9.44
N ALA A 72 -15.61 -10.94 9.62
CA ALA A 72 -16.21 -10.25 10.75
C ALA A 72 -15.77 -10.84 12.08
N ARG A 73 -15.21 -10.01 12.98
CA ARG A 73 -14.95 -10.42 14.37
C ARG A 73 -16.20 -10.40 15.23
N ASN A 74 -17.04 -9.37 15.04
CA ASN A 74 -18.24 -9.12 15.81
C ASN A 74 -19.46 -9.05 14.88
N SER A 75 -20.64 -9.32 15.43
CA SER A 75 -21.91 -9.08 14.75
C SER A 75 -22.36 -7.64 15.03
N ILE A 76 -22.74 -6.90 14.00
CA ILE A 76 -23.22 -5.51 14.13
C ILE A 76 -24.47 -5.38 13.27
N SER A 77 -25.62 -5.16 13.92
CA SER A 77 -26.93 -5.15 13.27
C SER A 77 -27.09 -4.02 12.26
N GLU A 78 -26.51 -2.85 12.53
CA GLU A 78 -26.59 -1.67 11.65
C GLU A 78 -25.92 -1.91 10.29
N PHE A 79 -24.82 -2.65 10.27
CA PHE A 79 -24.15 -3.08 9.03
C PHE A 79 -24.70 -4.41 8.47
N LYS A 80 -25.80 -4.95 9.06
CA LYS A 80 -26.40 -6.25 8.71
C LYS A 80 -25.39 -7.41 8.73
N LEU A 81 -24.43 -7.33 9.62
CA LEU A 81 -23.21 -8.14 9.58
C LEU A 81 -23.17 -9.14 10.73
N ARG A 82 -22.87 -10.40 10.41
CA ARG A 82 -22.76 -11.51 11.38
C ARG A 82 -21.30 -11.93 11.53
N ARG A 83 -20.92 -12.30 12.75
CA ARG A 83 -19.59 -12.86 13.05
C ARG A 83 -19.23 -14.01 12.10
N GLY A 84 -18.01 -14.00 11.57
CA GLY A 84 -17.49 -14.99 10.63
C GLY A 84 -17.83 -14.74 9.15
N GLN A 85 -18.73 -13.80 8.83
CA GLN A 85 -19.00 -13.43 7.44
C GLN A 85 -17.79 -12.75 6.79
N PRO A 86 -17.53 -13.02 5.50
CA PRO A 86 -16.47 -12.35 4.77
C PRO A 86 -16.86 -10.90 4.42
N ILE A 87 -15.94 -9.96 4.59
CA ILE A 87 -16.19 -8.51 4.42
C ILE A 87 -15.20 -7.86 3.46
N GLY A 88 -14.01 -8.45 3.32
CA GLY A 88 -12.97 -7.82 2.53
C GLY A 88 -11.83 -8.77 2.25
N CYS A 89 -10.78 -8.23 1.67
CA CYS A 89 -9.57 -8.98 1.38
C CYS A 89 -8.35 -8.13 1.69
N LYS A 90 -7.29 -8.80 2.13
CA LYS A 90 -6.01 -8.15 2.42
C LYS A 90 -4.85 -8.99 1.94
N VAL A 91 -3.75 -8.32 1.63
CA VAL A 91 -2.47 -8.95 1.36
C VAL A 91 -1.35 -8.18 2.04
N THR A 92 -0.37 -8.89 2.57
CA THR A 92 0.80 -8.30 3.22
C THR A 92 2.02 -8.67 2.43
N LEU A 93 2.69 -7.66 1.89
CA LEU A 93 3.90 -7.78 1.10
C LEU A 93 5.11 -7.47 1.98
N ARG A 94 6.14 -8.31 1.84
CA ARG A 94 7.43 -8.18 2.54
C ARG A 94 8.57 -8.52 1.58
N GLY A 95 9.78 -8.12 1.93
CA GLY A 95 10.98 -8.45 1.18
C GLY A 95 10.93 -7.91 -0.25
N THR A 96 11.33 -8.74 -1.22
CA THR A 96 11.46 -8.34 -2.64
C THR A 96 10.14 -7.85 -3.24
N ARG A 97 9.03 -8.57 -3.02
CA ARG A 97 7.70 -8.22 -3.58
C ARG A 97 7.19 -6.86 -3.11
N MET A 98 7.54 -6.47 -1.89
CA MET A 98 7.20 -5.16 -1.34
C MET A 98 7.89 -4.03 -2.11
N PHE A 99 9.19 -4.18 -2.40
CA PHE A 99 9.93 -3.19 -3.17
C PHE A 99 9.45 -3.12 -4.62
N GLU A 100 9.18 -4.26 -5.25
CA GLU A 100 8.63 -4.30 -6.62
C GLU A 100 7.23 -3.69 -6.72
N PHE A 101 6.37 -3.95 -5.72
CA PHE A 101 5.05 -3.33 -5.65
C PHE A 101 5.16 -1.81 -5.48
N LEU A 102 6.02 -1.34 -4.57
CA LEU A 102 6.22 0.09 -4.36
C LEU A 102 6.77 0.78 -5.62
N ASP A 103 7.66 0.13 -6.36
CA ASP A 103 8.20 0.65 -7.62
C ASP A 103 7.10 0.82 -8.66
N ARG A 104 6.28 -0.21 -8.86
CA ARG A 104 5.13 -0.14 -9.78
C ARG A 104 4.09 0.88 -9.33
N LEU A 105 3.85 1.00 -8.03
CA LEU A 105 2.94 1.99 -7.48
C LEU A 105 3.41 3.40 -7.85
N ILE A 106 4.67 3.73 -7.57
CA ILE A 106 5.24 5.06 -7.79
C ILE A 106 5.36 5.39 -9.29
N CYS A 107 5.94 4.48 -10.07
CA CYS A 107 6.29 4.76 -11.46
C CYS A 107 5.14 4.58 -12.45
N ILE A 108 4.16 3.72 -12.14
CA ILE A 108 3.11 3.34 -13.10
C ILE A 108 1.73 3.70 -12.60
N ALA A 109 1.37 3.29 -11.38
CA ALA A 109 -0.01 3.40 -10.91
C ALA A 109 -0.40 4.84 -10.50
N LEU A 110 0.44 5.53 -9.73
CA LEU A 110 0.13 6.91 -9.29
C LEU A 110 -0.03 7.90 -10.45
N PRO A 111 0.83 7.92 -11.48
CA PRO A 111 0.66 8.82 -12.62
C PRO A 111 -0.62 8.57 -13.43
N ARG A 112 -1.23 7.39 -13.32
CA ARG A 112 -2.48 7.03 -13.99
C ARG A 112 -3.73 7.51 -13.25
N ILE A 113 -3.59 8.04 -12.03
CA ILE A 113 -4.70 8.65 -11.31
C ILE A 113 -5.14 9.91 -12.06
N THR A 114 -6.43 10.02 -12.35
CA THR A 114 -7.02 11.22 -12.95
C THR A 114 -6.79 12.42 -12.03
N ASP A 115 -6.37 13.56 -12.61
CA ASP A 115 -6.04 14.79 -11.88
C ASP A 115 -5.01 14.60 -10.75
N PHE A 116 -3.99 13.77 -10.98
CA PHE A 116 -2.95 13.53 -9.98
C PHE A 116 -2.11 14.78 -9.69
N ARG A 117 -2.33 15.38 -8.52
CA ARG A 117 -1.55 16.53 -8.01
C ARG A 117 -0.39 16.12 -7.10
N GLY A 118 -0.17 14.83 -6.91
CA GLY A 118 0.68 14.29 -5.85
C GLY A 118 -0.14 13.77 -4.67
N ILE A 119 0.53 13.18 -3.69
CA ILE A 119 -0.09 12.60 -2.51
C ILE A 119 0.00 13.57 -1.33
N SER A 120 -1.06 13.65 -0.53
CA SER A 120 -1.05 14.46 0.69
C SER A 120 0.05 14.01 1.66
N PRO A 121 0.91 14.91 2.14
CA PRO A 121 1.93 14.60 3.15
C PRO A 121 1.33 14.44 4.55
N HIS A 122 0.01 14.62 4.74
CA HIS A 122 -0.63 14.58 6.06
C HIS A 122 -1.16 13.19 6.45
N ALA A 123 -1.11 12.20 5.56
CA ALA A 123 -1.65 10.87 5.82
C ALA A 123 -0.70 9.93 6.61
N PHE A 124 0.14 10.51 7.47
CA PHE A 124 0.99 9.76 8.40
C PHE A 124 0.32 9.60 9.77
N ASP A 125 0.57 8.47 10.41
CA ASP A 125 -0.10 8.07 11.67
C ASP A 125 0.55 8.61 12.96
N GLY A 126 1.56 9.49 12.86
CA GLY A 126 2.33 10.00 14.00
C GLY A 126 3.54 9.13 14.34
N ARG A 127 3.61 7.90 13.82
CA ARG A 127 4.68 6.92 14.07
C ARG A 127 5.45 6.57 12.80
N GLY A 128 5.40 7.44 11.79
CA GLY A 128 6.12 7.26 10.54
C GLY A 128 5.53 6.20 9.60
N ASN A 129 4.33 5.67 9.86
CA ASN A 129 3.61 4.86 8.89
C ASN A 129 2.73 5.74 8.02
N PHE A 130 2.58 5.35 6.76
CA PHE A 130 1.87 6.13 5.76
C PHE A 130 0.69 5.33 5.22
N THR A 131 -0.47 5.98 5.10
CA THR A 131 -1.67 5.36 4.51
C THR A 131 -2.09 6.12 3.27
N LEU A 132 -2.28 5.40 2.18
CA LEU A 132 -2.79 5.92 0.91
C LEU A 132 -4.12 5.23 0.59
N GLY A 133 -5.19 6.02 0.47
CA GLY A 133 -6.46 5.55 -0.08
C GLY A 133 -6.49 5.77 -1.58
N ILE A 134 -6.82 4.72 -2.34
CA ILE A 134 -7.08 4.76 -3.78
C ILE A 134 -8.57 4.53 -4.00
N LYS A 135 -9.18 5.35 -4.86
CA LYS A 135 -10.61 5.26 -5.17
C LYS A 135 -10.95 4.14 -6.13
N GLU A 136 -10.07 3.84 -7.08
CA GLU A 136 -10.33 2.91 -8.18
C GLU A 136 -9.14 1.98 -8.42
N GLN A 137 -9.39 0.68 -8.56
CA GLN A 137 -8.34 -0.30 -8.83
C GLN A 137 -7.80 -0.27 -10.27
N LEU A 138 -8.47 0.46 -11.18
CA LEU A 138 -8.12 0.56 -12.61
C LEU A 138 -6.78 1.28 -12.87
N ILE A 139 -6.19 1.91 -11.85
CA ILE A 139 -4.87 2.54 -11.96
C ILE A 139 -3.75 1.51 -12.23
N PHE A 140 -3.98 0.24 -11.88
CA PHE A 140 -3.03 -0.84 -12.10
C PHE A 140 -3.19 -1.43 -13.51
N PRO A 141 -2.12 -1.48 -14.32
CA PRO A 141 -2.18 -2.04 -15.68
C PRO A 141 -2.54 -3.52 -15.72
N GLU A 142 -2.36 -4.24 -14.61
CA GLU A 142 -2.71 -5.65 -14.49
C GLU A 142 -4.23 -5.90 -14.48
N ILE A 143 -5.03 -4.86 -14.30
CA ILE A 143 -6.50 -4.92 -14.29
C ILE A 143 -7.04 -4.45 -15.63
N SER A 144 -7.80 -5.31 -16.32
CA SER A 144 -8.52 -4.97 -17.54
C SER A 144 -9.95 -4.56 -17.21
N TYR A 145 -10.43 -3.48 -17.82
CA TYR A 145 -11.80 -2.97 -17.67
C TYR A 145 -12.85 -4.04 -17.92
N ASP A 146 -12.66 -4.89 -18.93
CA ASP A 146 -13.62 -5.94 -19.33
C ASP A 146 -13.75 -7.06 -18.30
N SER A 147 -12.77 -7.20 -17.41
CA SER A 147 -12.72 -8.27 -16.41
C SER A 147 -13.20 -7.84 -15.02
N VAL A 148 -13.51 -6.56 -14.84
CA VAL A 148 -13.91 -5.99 -13.54
C VAL A 148 -15.41 -6.11 -13.35
N ALA A 149 -15.83 -6.82 -12.30
CA ALA A 149 -17.24 -6.96 -11.94
C ALA A 149 -17.82 -5.69 -11.28
N SER A 150 -16.99 -4.97 -10.52
CA SER A 150 -17.36 -3.73 -9.83
C SER A 150 -16.12 -2.88 -9.55
N ILE A 151 -16.22 -1.56 -9.73
CA ILE A 151 -15.17 -0.62 -9.35
C ILE A 151 -15.16 -0.51 -7.81
N HIS A 152 -13.97 -0.64 -7.21
CA HIS A 152 -13.78 -0.50 -5.78
C HIS A 152 -12.43 0.16 -5.45
N GLY A 153 -12.40 0.82 -4.29
CA GLY A 153 -11.17 1.39 -3.76
C GLY A 153 -10.26 0.35 -3.10
N MET A 154 -9.09 0.81 -2.68
CA MET A 154 -8.20 0.07 -1.79
C MET A 154 -7.37 1.00 -0.91
N ASP A 155 -7.06 0.53 0.29
CA ASP A 155 -6.13 1.19 1.20
C ASP A 155 -4.77 0.51 1.11
N ILE A 156 -3.74 1.31 0.90
CA ILE A 156 -2.33 0.88 0.94
C ILE A 156 -1.69 1.47 2.17
N VAL A 157 -1.32 0.62 3.11
CA VAL A 157 -0.61 0.99 4.33
C VAL A 157 0.85 0.62 4.18
N ILE A 158 1.72 1.63 4.14
CA ILE A 158 3.17 1.47 4.11
C ILE A 158 3.69 1.58 5.54
N VAL A 159 4.17 0.46 6.07
CA VAL A 159 4.71 0.37 7.43
C VAL A 159 6.22 0.53 7.36
N THR A 160 6.72 1.44 8.17
CA THR A 160 8.17 1.72 8.27
C THR A 160 8.65 1.47 9.69
N THR A 161 9.97 1.46 9.88
CA THR A 161 10.58 1.42 11.21
C THR A 161 10.90 2.81 11.76
N ALA A 162 10.45 3.88 11.09
CA ALA A 162 10.60 5.24 11.58
C ALA A 162 9.87 5.39 12.92
N LYS A 163 10.34 6.33 13.75
CA LYS A 163 9.65 6.66 15.01
C LYS A 163 8.68 7.82 14.85
N ASN A 164 9.00 8.73 13.92
CA ASN A 164 8.32 10.00 13.74
C ASN A 164 7.89 10.18 12.28
N ASN A 165 6.94 11.10 12.05
CA ASN A 165 6.45 11.41 10.70
C ASN A 165 7.52 12.00 9.80
N ASP A 166 8.44 12.82 10.32
CA ASP A 166 9.47 13.48 9.51
C ASP A 166 10.43 12.46 8.90
N GLU A 167 10.86 11.48 9.69
CA GLU A 167 11.69 10.37 9.26
C GLU A 167 10.97 9.51 8.20
N GLY A 168 9.70 9.17 8.44
CA GLY A 168 8.88 8.39 7.51
C GLY A 168 8.66 9.13 6.19
N ARG A 169 8.41 10.44 6.25
CA ARG A 169 8.23 11.31 5.09
C ARG A 169 9.52 11.46 4.30
N ALA A 170 10.65 11.69 4.97
CA ALA A 170 11.96 11.76 4.32
C ALA A 170 12.30 10.44 3.62
N LEU A 171 12.07 9.31 4.27
CA LEU A 171 12.26 7.98 3.69
C LEU A 171 11.44 7.79 2.41
N LEU A 172 10.13 8.04 2.45
CA LEU A 172 9.26 7.87 1.28
C LEU A 172 9.59 8.86 0.16
N ARG A 173 9.93 10.11 0.51
CA ARG A 173 10.36 11.12 -0.46
C ARG A 173 11.62 10.69 -1.19
N LEU A 174 12.63 10.20 -0.47
CA LEU A 174 13.89 9.71 -1.05
C LEU A 174 13.71 8.43 -1.88
N LEU A 175 12.69 7.63 -1.57
CA LEU A 175 12.29 6.48 -2.39
C LEU A 175 11.51 6.88 -3.65
N GLY A 176 11.23 8.17 -3.86
CA GLY A 176 10.57 8.70 -5.05
C GLY A 176 9.06 8.89 -4.92
N MET A 177 8.51 8.83 -3.70
CA MET A 177 7.08 9.05 -3.49
C MET A 177 6.69 10.51 -3.83
N PRO A 178 5.76 10.73 -4.77
CA PRO A 178 5.37 12.07 -5.21
C PRO A 178 4.41 12.73 -4.22
N PHE A 179 4.96 13.43 -3.23
CA PHE A 179 4.15 14.26 -2.33
C PHE A 179 3.73 15.56 -3.00
N GLN A 180 2.53 16.06 -2.67
CA GLN A 180 2.10 17.40 -3.02
C GLN A 180 3.06 18.42 -2.40
N THR A 181 3.64 19.27 -3.25
CA THR A 181 4.27 20.50 -2.81
C THR A 181 3.14 21.50 -2.62
N SER A 182 2.77 21.77 -1.36
CA SER A 182 1.89 22.87 -0.99
C SER A 182 2.43 24.22 -1.45
#